data_AF-L2GHC6-F1
#
_entry.id   AF-L2GHC6-F1
#
_cell.length_a   1.000
_cell.length_b   1.000
_cell.length_c   1.000
_cell.angle_alpha   90.00
_cell.angle_beta   90.00
_cell.angle_gamma   90.00
#
_symmetry.space_group_name_H-M   'P 1'
#
loop_
_entity.id
_entity.type
_entity.pdbx_description
1 polymer ?
#
loop_
_entity_poly.entity_id
_entity_poly.type
_entity_poly.pdbx_seq_one_letter_code
_entity_poly.pdbx_strand_id
1 'polypeptide(L)'
;MSPSKVPPNGVWAPAVTLFNPETDELDLEAQTKYYSYLSKTGLAGLVLELLSDAAEAGANSALVLPPAYFGKQTTPAVIDLDEVATKSPIPIVIYNFPIVCNGIDLDSATIAKYAKKYDSIVGVKLTCGAVAKIVRLSAELAPEKFATYGGPAGCIAAFANVFPRVTTHIYKLHGEGKTAEALALHQKAALAEQATKAGIATIKYAASVFTAPRAGLAGQEKLFDPRRPYLPASEDQKKAVHSLMSELNKLEEELGASS
;
A
#
# COMPACT_ATOMS: atom_id res chain seq x y z
N MET A 1 -6.44 6.49 49.88
CA MET A 1 -6.88 7.16 48.64
C MET A 1 -6.01 6.66 47.52
N SER A 2 -6.59 6.17 46.42
CA SER A 2 -5.82 5.74 45.25
C SER A 2 -5.08 6.94 44.64
N PRO A 3 -3.83 6.79 44.20
CA PRO A 3 -3.11 7.91 43.57
C PRO A 3 -3.89 8.44 42.37
N SER A 4 -3.92 9.76 42.21
CA SER A 4 -4.52 10.43 41.05
C SER A 4 -3.88 9.91 39.76
N LYS A 5 -4.71 9.48 38.80
CA LYS A 5 -4.25 9.03 37.46
C LYS A 5 -3.94 10.18 36.51
N VAL A 6 -4.10 11.43 36.96
CA VAL A 6 -3.90 12.63 36.14
C VAL A 6 -2.44 13.07 36.28
N PRO A 7 -1.68 13.20 35.17
CA PRO A 7 -0.33 13.74 35.21
C PRO A 7 -0.31 15.13 35.87
N PRO A 8 0.75 15.47 36.63
CA PRO A 8 0.89 16.80 37.22
C PRO A 8 0.97 17.89 36.13
N ASN A 9 0.60 19.12 36.51
CA ASN A 9 0.70 20.29 35.63
C ASN A 9 2.14 20.45 35.12
N GLY A 10 2.33 20.54 33.80
CA GLY A 10 3.65 20.64 33.18
C GLY A 10 3.59 20.79 31.67
N VAL A 11 4.75 21.03 31.05
CA VAL A 11 4.92 21.00 29.60
C VAL A 11 5.32 19.58 29.22
N TRP A 12 4.46 18.89 28.47
CA TRP A 12 4.67 17.54 28.00
C TRP A 12 4.81 17.57 26.48
N ALA A 13 5.85 16.93 25.95
CA ALA A 13 6.01 16.72 24.52
C ALA A 13 5.74 15.24 24.20
N PRO A 14 5.02 14.92 23.12
CA PRO A 14 4.92 13.54 22.67
C PRO A 14 6.31 13.12 22.16
N ALA A 15 6.99 12.26 22.91
CA ALA A 15 8.22 11.63 22.49
C ALA A 15 8.02 10.12 22.47
N VAL A 16 8.68 9.43 21.53
CA VAL A 16 8.81 7.98 21.62
C VAL A 16 9.71 7.72 22.83
N THR A 17 9.10 7.26 23.92
CA THR A 17 9.80 6.93 25.17
C THR A 17 10.17 5.46 25.13
N LEU A 18 11.46 5.15 25.20
CA LEU A 18 11.96 3.78 25.25
C LEU A 18 12.10 3.36 26.71
N PHE A 19 11.64 2.14 27.00
CA PHE A 19 11.71 1.51 28.31
C PHE A 19 12.54 0.24 28.21
N ASN A 20 13.30 -0.06 29.26
CA ASN A 20 13.95 -1.35 29.41
C ASN A 20 12.86 -2.42 29.64
N PRO A 21 12.79 -3.48 28.81
CA PRO A 21 11.71 -4.46 28.88
C PRO A 21 11.78 -5.39 30.10
N GLU A 22 12.90 -5.42 30.83
CA GLU A 22 13.07 -6.22 32.06
C GLU A 22 12.74 -5.43 33.33
N THR A 23 13.04 -4.13 33.35
CA THR A 23 12.91 -3.30 34.56
C THR A 23 11.74 -2.31 34.52
N ASP A 24 11.13 -2.09 33.35
CA ASP A 24 10.15 -1.04 33.07
C ASP A 24 10.67 0.40 33.38
N GLU A 25 11.98 0.57 33.54
CA GLU A 25 12.61 1.89 33.70
C GLU A 25 12.91 2.55 32.34
N LEU A 26 13.14 3.86 32.35
CA LEU A 26 13.53 4.59 31.13
C LEU A 26 14.89 4.08 30.61
N ASP A 27 14.91 3.67 29.35
CA ASP A 27 16.15 3.38 28.64
C ASP A 27 16.71 4.67 28.02
N LEU A 28 17.44 5.44 28.84
CA LEU A 28 18.01 6.73 28.44
C LEU A 28 19.11 6.59 27.38
N GLU A 29 19.82 5.46 27.37
CA GLU A 29 20.86 5.20 26.37
C GLU A 29 20.23 4.99 24.99
N ALA A 30 19.21 4.12 24.91
CA ALA A 30 18.47 3.90 23.67
C ALA A 30 17.74 5.18 23.21
N GLN A 31 17.13 5.95 24.13
CA GLN A 31 16.51 7.23 23.79
C GLN A 31 17.53 8.21 23.21
N THR A 32 18.70 8.35 23.85
CA THR A 32 19.76 9.25 23.37
C THR A 32 20.22 8.86 21.97
N LYS A 33 20.41 7.56 21.74
CA LYS A 33 20.80 7.01 20.43
C LYS A 33 19.74 7.30 19.37
N TYR A 34 18.48 6.99 19.66
CA TYR A 34 17.36 7.17 18.73
C TYR A 34 17.10 8.65 18.41
N TYR A 35 17.09 9.52 19.42
CA TYR A 35 16.90 10.96 19.21
C TYR A 35 18.08 11.57 18.44
N SER A 36 19.31 11.15 18.73
CA SER A 36 20.49 11.59 17.97
C SER A 36 20.49 11.13 16.52
N TYR A 37 19.91 9.97 16.24
CA TYR A 37 19.70 9.47 14.88
C TYR A 37 18.66 10.35 14.16
N LEU A 38 17.45 10.45 14.71
CA LEU A 38 16.36 11.21 14.09
C LEU A 38 16.68 12.70 13.93
N SER A 39 17.43 13.31 14.86
CA SER A 39 17.84 14.71 14.73
C SER A 39 18.77 14.96 13.55
N LYS A 40 19.46 13.92 13.06
CA LYS A 40 20.41 13.99 11.93
C LYS A 40 19.79 13.55 10.61
N THR A 41 18.86 12.58 10.64
CA THR A 41 18.27 11.98 9.44
C THR A 41 16.86 12.48 9.12
N GLY A 42 16.20 13.15 10.07
CA GLY A 42 14.83 13.61 9.91
C GLY A 42 13.87 12.48 9.51
N LEU A 43 12.93 12.79 8.61
CA LEU A 43 11.91 11.86 8.13
C LEU A 43 12.50 10.69 7.32
N ALA A 44 13.60 10.91 6.60
CA ALA A 44 14.26 9.85 5.84
C ALA A 44 14.72 8.71 6.75
N GLY A 45 15.17 9.02 7.98
CA GLY A 45 15.58 8.01 8.96
C GLY A 45 14.48 7.03 9.32
N LEU A 46 13.25 7.52 9.51
CA LEU A 46 12.08 6.67 9.80
C LEU A 46 11.73 5.75 8.63
N VAL A 47 11.85 6.25 7.41
CA VAL A 47 11.61 5.45 6.20
C VAL A 47 12.70 4.38 6.05
N LEU A 48 13.97 4.74 6.28
CA LEU A 48 15.10 3.83 6.16
C LEU A 48 15.09 2.72 7.21
N GLU A 49 14.61 2.98 8.41
CA GLU A 49 14.39 1.94 9.43
C GLU A 49 13.38 0.90 8.92
N LEU A 50 12.20 1.34 8.44
CA LEU A 50 11.19 0.44 7.89
C LEU A 50 11.68 -0.32 6.65
N LEU A 51 12.52 0.31 5.81
CA LEU A 51 13.14 -0.35 4.66
C LEU A 51 14.15 -1.41 5.09
N SER A 52 14.89 -1.16 6.17
CA SER A 52 15.84 -2.12 6.74
C SER A 52 15.11 -3.32 7.34
N ASP A 53 14.07 -3.07 8.13
CA ASP A 53 13.21 -4.14 8.67
C ASP A 53 12.59 -4.99 7.55
N ALA A 54 12.11 -4.34 6.46
CA ALA A 54 11.57 -5.03 5.31
C ALA A 54 12.65 -5.88 4.59
N ALA A 55 13.86 -5.34 4.43
CA ALA A 55 14.98 -6.05 3.83
C ALA A 55 15.39 -7.28 4.65
N GLU A 56 15.49 -7.12 5.98
CA GLU A 56 15.80 -8.22 6.92
C GLU A 56 14.72 -9.30 6.91
N ALA A 57 13.44 -8.92 6.74
CA ALA A 57 12.33 -9.84 6.57
C ALA A 57 12.32 -10.56 5.20
N GLY A 58 13.24 -10.22 4.28
CA GLY A 58 13.37 -10.84 2.96
C GLY A 58 12.54 -10.17 1.86
N ALA A 59 12.07 -8.94 2.06
CA ALA A 59 11.41 -8.18 1.01
C ALA A 59 12.39 -7.89 -0.14
N ASN A 60 11.90 -8.03 -1.36
CA ASN A 60 12.66 -7.79 -2.58
C ASN A 60 12.48 -6.38 -3.15
N SER A 61 11.48 -5.64 -2.67
CA SER A 61 11.22 -4.24 -3.00
C SER A 61 10.31 -3.62 -1.95
N ALA A 62 10.35 -2.30 -1.84
CA ALA A 62 9.45 -1.52 -1.00
C ALA A 62 8.56 -0.58 -1.80
N LEU A 63 7.36 -0.35 -1.31
CA LEU A 63 6.41 0.61 -1.87
C LEU A 63 6.39 1.86 -1.00
N VAL A 64 6.90 2.98 -1.52
CA VAL A 64 7.17 4.19 -0.71
C VAL A 64 6.24 5.33 -1.12
N LEU A 65 5.37 5.76 -0.19
CA LEU A 65 4.48 6.91 -0.37
C LEU A 65 5.21 8.24 -0.07
N PRO A 66 4.79 9.36 -0.68
CA PRO A 66 5.13 10.68 -0.18
C PRO A 66 4.68 10.89 1.27
N PRO A 67 5.34 11.77 2.03
CA PRO A 67 4.92 12.15 3.38
C PRO A 67 3.46 12.61 3.42
N ALA A 68 2.69 12.06 4.38
CA ALA A 68 1.23 12.19 4.40
C ALA A 68 0.65 12.75 5.69
N TYR A 69 1.45 13.03 6.73
CA TYR A 69 0.91 13.45 8.02
C TYR A 69 0.67 14.97 8.08
N PHE A 70 1.71 15.77 7.84
CA PHE A 70 1.66 17.23 7.94
C PHE A 70 1.41 17.90 6.57
N GLY A 71 0.19 17.75 6.04
CA GLY A 71 -0.14 18.18 4.67
C GLY A 71 0.23 19.63 4.34
N LYS A 72 -0.12 20.59 5.21
CA LYS A 72 0.21 22.02 5.01
C LYS A 72 1.70 22.32 4.96
N GLN A 73 2.54 21.46 5.53
CA GLN A 73 3.99 21.62 5.61
C GLN A 73 4.72 20.71 4.62
N THR A 74 4.00 19.89 3.84
CA THR A 74 4.62 18.98 2.87
C THR A 74 4.93 19.74 1.58
N THR A 75 6.09 20.39 1.57
CA THR A 75 6.62 21.16 0.44
C THR A 75 7.42 20.29 -0.53
N PRO A 76 7.81 20.79 -1.73
CA PRO A 76 8.72 20.09 -2.63
C PRO A 76 10.03 19.60 -1.98
N ALA A 77 10.54 20.32 -0.96
CA ALA A 77 11.74 19.91 -0.23
C ALA A 77 11.48 18.73 0.73
N VAL A 78 10.24 18.58 1.22
CA VAL A 78 9.85 17.49 2.14
C VAL A 78 9.54 16.20 1.39
N ILE A 79 9.06 16.29 0.15
CA ILE A 79 8.83 15.12 -0.72
C ILE A 79 10.10 14.62 -1.41
N ASP A 80 11.26 15.18 -1.08
CA ASP A 80 12.53 14.78 -1.67
C ASP A 80 12.84 13.30 -1.35
N LEU A 81 13.18 12.55 -2.40
CA LEU A 81 13.52 11.13 -2.29
C LEU A 81 15.02 10.89 -2.31
N ASP A 82 15.86 11.94 -2.47
CA ASP A 82 17.30 11.79 -2.66
C ASP A 82 17.95 10.94 -1.55
N GLU A 83 17.68 11.24 -0.27
CA GLU A 83 18.29 10.51 0.85
C GLU A 83 17.79 9.07 0.95
N VAL A 84 16.48 8.86 0.81
CA VAL A 84 15.86 7.52 0.87
C VAL A 84 16.34 6.65 -0.29
N ALA A 85 16.33 7.19 -1.52
CA ALA A 85 16.79 6.49 -2.71
C ALA A 85 18.29 6.16 -2.65
N THR A 86 19.11 7.04 -2.09
CA THR A 86 20.56 6.81 -1.95
C THR A 86 20.88 5.71 -0.94
N LYS A 87 20.14 5.64 0.17
CA LYS A 87 20.46 4.78 1.32
C LYS A 87 19.61 3.51 1.42
N SER A 88 18.61 3.34 0.56
CA SER A 88 17.70 2.20 0.63
C SER A 88 18.45 0.87 0.49
N PRO A 89 18.24 -0.10 1.39
CA PRO A 89 18.84 -1.42 1.29
C PRO A 89 18.17 -2.31 0.23
N ILE A 90 16.98 -1.93 -0.26
CA ILE A 90 16.20 -2.67 -1.24
C ILE A 90 15.62 -1.74 -2.33
N PRO A 91 15.29 -2.26 -3.52
CA PRO A 91 14.64 -1.48 -4.57
C PRO A 91 13.34 -0.80 -4.11
N ILE A 92 13.08 0.40 -4.63
CA ILE A 92 11.92 1.23 -4.32
C ILE A 92 11.00 1.31 -5.54
N VAL A 93 9.73 1.03 -5.30
CA VAL A 93 8.62 1.41 -6.16
C VAL A 93 7.97 2.66 -5.54
N ILE A 94 8.01 3.79 -6.24
CA ILE A 94 7.35 5.02 -5.80
C ILE A 94 5.83 4.76 -5.76
N TYR A 95 5.14 5.13 -4.69
CA TYR A 95 3.69 5.02 -4.62
C TYR A 95 3.04 6.40 -4.77
N ASN A 96 2.48 6.68 -5.93
CA ASN A 96 1.77 7.93 -6.17
C ASN A 96 0.26 7.79 -5.90
N PHE A 97 -0.18 8.16 -4.69
CA PHE A 97 -1.58 8.04 -4.25
C PHE A 97 -2.08 9.32 -3.55
N PRO A 98 -2.48 10.35 -4.31
CA PRO A 98 -2.76 11.68 -3.76
C PRO A 98 -3.84 11.72 -2.68
N ILE A 99 -4.88 10.88 -2.82
CA ILE A 99 -6.03 10.84 -1.90
C ILE A 99 -5.60 10.57 -0.45
N VAL A 100 -4.56 9.76 -0.24
CA VAL A 100 -4.06 9.40 1.10
C VAL A 100 -2.79 10.17 1.49
N CYS A 101 -2.28 11.02 0.60
CA CYS A 101 -1.06 11.81 0.79
C CYS A 101 -1.34 13.32 0.71
N ASN A 102 -2.42 13.80 1.33
CA ASN A 102 -2.79 15.23 1.36
C ASN A 102 -2.87 15.93 -0.01
N GLY A 103 -3.28 15.20 -1.05
CA GLY A 103 -3.37 15.73 -2.41
C GLY A 103 -2.03 15.83 -3.14
N ILE A 104 -0.93 15.32 -2.57
CA ILE A 104 0.37 15.29 -3.23
C ILE A 104 0.31 14.31 -4.39
N ASP A 105 0.33 14.86 -5.61
CA ASP A 105 0.44 14.11 -6.86
C ASP A 105 1.82 14.35 -7.48
N LEU A 106 2.69 13.34 -7.42
CA LEU A 106 3.99 13.40 -8.09
C LEU A 106 3.78 13.35 -9.60
N ASP A 107 4.20 14.38 -10.32
CA ASP A 107 4.10 14.41 -11.77
C ASP A 107 5.09 13.44 -12.45
N SER A 108 4.88 13.16 -13.74
CA SER A 108 5.74 12.24 -14.49
C SER A 108 7.19 12.73 -14.56
N ALA A 109 7.42 14.04 -14.62
CA ALA A 109 8.76 14.60 -14.72
C ALA A 109 9.57 14.37 -13.43
N THR A 110 8.93 14.53 -12.28
CA THR A 110 9.53 14.27 -10.97
C THR A 110 9.83 12.79 -10.79
N ILE A 111 8.90 11.91 -11.15
CA ILE A 111 9.10 10.45 -11.10
C ILE A 111 10.26 10.04 -12.02
N ALA A 112 10.27 10.52 -13.27
CA ALA A 112 11.33 10.20 -14.23
C ALA A 112 12.70 10.76 -13.80
N LYS A 113 12.73 11.96 -13.20
CA LYS A 113 13.96 12.53 -12.61
C LYS A 113 14.59 11.56 -11.61
N TYR A 114 13.81 11.04 -10.65
CA TYR A 114 14.35 10.11 -9.65
C TYR A 114 14.73 8.77 -10.25
N ALA A 115 13.89 8.21 -11.14
CA ALA A 115 14.19 6.94 -11.82
C ALA A 115 15.47 7.00 -12.67
N LYS A 116 15.79 8.15 -13.28
CA LYS A 116 17.03 8.36 -14.04
C LYS A 116 18.24 8.60 -13.16
N LYS A 117 18.03 9.18 -11.98
CA LYS A 117 19.11 9.54 -11.04
C LYS A 117 19.54 8.35 -10.18
N TYR A 118 18.64 7.42 -9.88
CA TYR A 118 18.86 6.35 -8.91
C TYR A 118 18.44 4.99 -9.44
N ASP A 119 19.40 4.05 -9.53
CA ASP A 119 19.12 2.65 -9.89
C ASP A 119 18.26 1.92 -8.85
N SER A 120 18.21 2.43 -7.61
CA SER A 120 17.32 1.93 -6.56
C SER A 120 15.85 2.24 -6.81
N ILE A 121 15.51 3.18 -7.70
CA ILE A 121 14.13 3.55 -8.04
C ILE A 121 13.70 2.75 -9.27
N VAL A 122 13.05 1.61 -9.03
CA VAL A 122 12.78 0.59 -10.06
C VAL A 122 11.34 0.60 -10.58
N GLY A 123 10.48 1.48 -10.08
CA GLY A 123 9.13 1.58 -10.58
C GLY A 123 8.26 2.63 -9.91
N VAL A 124 7.02 2.70 -10.37
CA VAL A 124 5.95 3.48 -9.74
C VAL A 124 4.64 2.71 -9.74
N LYS A 125 3.91 2.80 -8.64
CA LYS A 125 2.49 2.46 -8.55
C LYS A 125 1.65 3.71 -8.66
N LEU A 126 0.88 3.81 -9.73
CA LEU A 126 -0.01 4.94 -9.98
C LEU A 126 -1.41 4.67 -9.42
N THR A 127 -1.87 5.51 -8.49
CA THR A 127 -3.25 5.51 -7.97
C THR A 127 -3.80 6.95 -7.99
N CYS A 128 -3.48 7.68 -9.06
CA CYS A 128 -3.92 9.06 -9.31
C CYS A 128 -4.95 9.17 -10.46
N GLY A 129 -5.27 8.08 -11.16
CA GLY A 129 -6.20 8.06 -12.30
C GLY A 129 -5.68 8.71 -13.59
N ALA A 130 -4.46 9.25 -13.59
CA ALA A 130 -3.91 9.98 -14.74
C ALA A 130 -3.26 9.04 -15.77
N VAL A 131 -4.03 8.59 -16.77
CA VAL A 131 -3.54 7.72 -17.85
C VAL A 131 -2.39 8.36 -18.65
N ALA A 132 -2.41 9.67 -18.85
CA ALA A 132 -1.33 10.39 -19.53
C ALA A 132 0.03 10.24 -18.83
N LYS A 133 0.04 10.04 -17.50
CA LYS A 133 1.28 9.83 -16.73
C LYS A 133 1.93 8.49 -17.09
N ILE A 134 1.12 7.45 -17.33
CA ILE A 134 1.58 6.14 -17.80
C ILE A 134 2.29 6.29 -19.14
N VAL A 135 1.66 6.97 -20.10
CA VAL A 135 2.20 7.11 -21.46
C VAL A 135 3.55 7.83 -21.45
N ARG A 136 3.67 8.92 -20.69
CA ARG A 136 4.94 9.68 -20.59
C ARG A 136 6.05 8.87 -19.95
N LEU A 137 5.77 8.19 -18.84
CA LEU A 137 6.77 7.37 -18.15
C LEU A 137 7.25 6.21 -19.02
N SER A 138 6.33 5.51 -19.69
CA SER A 138 6.69 4.42 -20.61
C SER A 138 7.45 4.90 -21.86
N ALA A 139 7.28 6.16 -22.27
CA ALA A 139 8.04 6.73 -23.37
C ALA A 139 9.45 7.19 -22.95
N GLU A 140 9.61 7.57 -21.68
CA GLU A 140 10.84 8.16 -21.16
C GLU A 140 11.78 7.15 -20.48
N LEU A 141 11.23 6.03 -19.99
CA LEU A 141 11.94 5.04 -19.17
C LEU A 141 11.80 3.64 -19.80
N ALA A 142 12.93 2.95 -19.96
CA ALA A 142 12.97 1.62 -20.53
C ALA A 142 12.33 0.58 -19.57
N PRO A 143 11.51 -0.36 -20.08
CA PRO A 143 10.79 -1.33 -19.24
C PRO A 143 11.72 -2.29 -18.49
N GLU A 144 12.95 -2.49 -18.96
CA GLU A 144 13.97 -3.30 -18.28
C GLU A 144 14.52 -2.62 -17.01
N LYS A 145 14.36 -1.30 -16.90
CA LYS A 145 14.86 -0.51 -15.77
C LYS A 145 13.77 0.03 -14.85
N PHE A 146 12.55 0.19 -15.37
CA PHE A 146 11.48 0.85 -14.62
C PHE A 146 10.08 0.28 -14.90
N ALA A 147 9.42 -0.20 -13.86
CA ALA A 147 8.07 -0.75 -13.92
C ALA A 147 7.00 0.31 -13.62
N THR A 148 6.12 0.59 -14.59
CA THR A 148 4.94 1.46 -14.38
C THR A 148 3.68 0.64 -14.10
N TYR A 149 3.35 0.47 -12.82
CA TYR A 149 2.13 -0.24 -12.37
C TYR A 149 0.89 0.64 -12.44
N GLY A 150 -0.23 0.03 -12.84
CA GLY A 150 -1.39 0.74 -13.39
C GLY A 150 -1.25 1.00 -14.89
N GLY A 151 -0.19 0.48 -15.51
CA GLY A 151 0.16 0.58 -16.93
C GLY A 151 0.78 -0.74 -17.45
N PRO A 152 1.76 -0.69 -18.37
CA PRO A 152 2.24 -1.88 -19.08
C PRO A 152 2.93 -2.92 -18.19
N ALA A 153 3.43 -2.54 -17.00
CA ALA A 153 4.07 -3.47 -16.07
C ALA A 153 3.07 -4.28 -15.21
N GLY A 154 1.76 -4.13 -15.45
CA GLY A 154 0.71 -4.77 -14.69
C GLY A 154 0.14 -3.89 -13.57
N CYS A 155 -0.42 -4.52 -12.54
CA CYS A 155 -1.16 -3.83 -11.49
C CYS A 155 -0.88 -4.40 -10.09
N ILE A 156 -0.71 -3.51 -9.10
CA ILE A 156 -0.69 -3.85 -7.68
C ILE A 156 -2.09 -3.57 -7.13
N ALA A 157 -2.96 -4.58 -7.14
CA ALA A 157 -4.40 -4.41 -6.96
C ALA A 157 -4.91 -4.91 -5.59
N ALA A 158 -5.73 -4.10 -4.92
CA ALA A 158 -6.43 -4.54 -3.71
C ALA A 158 -7.44 -5.65 -4.02
N PHE A 159 -8.17 -5.53 -5.12
CA PHE A 159 -9.21 -6.48 -5.55
C PHE A 159 -8.67 -7.88 -5.87
N ALA A 160 -7.37 -8.00 -6.17
CA ALA A 160 -6.71 -9.30 -6.32
C ALA A 160 -6.70 -10.13 -5.03
N ASN A 161 -6.91 -9.51 -3.85
CA ASN A 161 -7.12 -10.26 -2.59
C ASN A 161 -8.50 -10.94 -2.52
N VAL A 162 -9.43 -10.61 -3.42
CA VAL A 162 -10.79 -11.16 -3.46
C VAL A 162 -10.93 -12.17 -4.60
N PHE A 163 -10.47 -11.79 -5.80
CA PHE A 163 -10.54 -12.61 -7.02
C PHE A 163 -9.19 -12.64 -7.75
N PRO A 164 -8.18 -13.34 -7.19
CA PRO A 164 -6.84 -13.40 -7.75
C PRO A 164 -6.78 -14.07 -9.13
N ARG A 165 -7.53 -15.15 -9.37
CA ARG A 165 -7.49 -15.87 -10.66
C ARG A 165 -8.12 -15.05 -11.76
N VAL A 166 -9.28 -14.44 -11.51
CA VAL A 166 -9.90 -13.51 -12.47
C VAL A 166 -8.94 -12.36 -12.79
N THR A 167 -8.33 -11.74 -11.78
CA THR A 167 -7.42 -10.60 -11.97
C THR A 167 -6.21 -10.99 -12.82
N THR A 168 -5.58 -12.13 -12.51
CA THR A 168 -4.43 -12.64 -13.28
C THR A 168 -4.82 -13.11 -14.68
N HIS A 169 -6.02 -13.67 -14.85
CA HIS A 169 -6.54 -14.09 -16.14
C HIS A 169 -6.79 -12.91 -17.08
N ILE A 170 -7.33 -11.79 -16.58
CA ILE A 170 -7.45 -10.53 -17.34
C ILE A 170 -6.08 -10.09 -17.87
N TYR A 171 -5.06 -10.09 -17.00
CA TYR A 171 -3.69 -9.72 -17.39
C TYR A 171 -3.11 -10.66 -18.45
N LYS A 172 -3.31 -11.97 -18.29
CA LYS A 172 -2.89 -12.99 -19.27
C LYS A 172 -3.56 -12.80 -20.63
N LEU A 173 -4.89 -12.66 -20.67
CA LEU A 173 -5.63 -12.42 -21.91
C LEU A 173 -5.13 -11.18 -22.64
N HIS A 174 -4.86 -10.09 -21.91
CA HIS A 174 -4.29 -8.88 -22.49
C HIS A 174 -2.89 -9.12 -23.08
N GLY A 175 -2.01 -9.82 -22.34
CA GLY A 175 -0.68 -10.19 -22.81
C GLY A 175 -0.66 -11.13 -24.02
N GLU A 176 -1.70 -11.95 -24.19
CA GLU A 176 -1.91 -12.81 -25.37
C GLU A 176 -2.52 -12.07 -26.57
N GLY A 177 -2.79 -10.76 -26.46
CA GLY A 177 -3.44 -9.98 -27.52
C GLY A 177 -4.96 -10.20 -27.64
N LYS A 178 -5.57 -10.95 -26.72
CA LYS A 178 -7.03 -11.20 -26.65
C LYS A 178 -7.76 -10.03 -25.99
N THR A 179 -7.57 -8.83 -26.54
CA THR A 179 -8.02 -7.57 -25.93
C THR A 179 -9.53 -7.51 -25.73
N ALA A 180 -10.32 -8.07 -26.65
CA ALA A 180 -11.78 -8.09 -26.52
C ALA A 180 -12.25 -8.97 -25.34
N GLU A 181 -11.67 -10.17 -25.20
CA GLU A 181 -11.96 -11.07 -24.09
C GLU A 181 -11.49 -10.49 -22.75
N ALA A 182 -10.28 -9.91 -22.72
CA ALA A 182 -9.75 -9.23 -21.56
C ALA A 182 -10.66 -8.09 -21.10
N LEU A 183 -11.13 -7.26 -22.05
CA LEU A 183 -12.04 -6.14 -21.75
C LEU A 183 -13.39 -6.63 -21.22
N ALA A 184 -13.98 -7.67 -21.83
CA ALA A 184 -15.25 -8.22 -21.39
C ALA A 184 -15.17 -8.74 -19.94
N LEU A 185 -14.10 -9.48 -19.61
CA LEU A 185 -13.88 -9.94 -18.24
C LEU A 185 -13.56 -8.79 -17.27
N HIS A 186 -12.78 -7.80 -17.71
CA HIS A 186 -12.47 -6.63 -16.91
C HIS A 186 -13.72 -5.82 -16.58
N GLN A 187 -14.68 -5.67 -17.51
CA GLN A 187 -15.95 -5.00 -17.26
C GLN A 187 -16.76 -5.70 -16.15
N LYS A 188 -16.83 -7.04 -16.17
CA LYS A 188 -17.45 -7.81 -15.09
C LYS A 188 -16.75 -7.60 -13.75
N ALA A 189 -15.41 -7.67 -13.76
CA ALA A 189 -14.60 -7.42 -12.57
C ALA A 189 -14.82 -6.01 -12.01
N ALA A 190 -14.87 -4.99 -12.86
CA ALA A 190 -15.06 -3.60 -12.47
C ALA A 190 -16.45 -3.35 -11.84
N LEU A 191 -17.50 -4.01 -12.33
CA LEU A 191 -18.84 -3.94 -11.73
C LEU A 191 -18.88 -4.59 -10.36
N ALA A 192 -18.25 -5.76 -10.19
CA ALA A 192 -18.16 -6.44 -8.90
C ALA A 192 -17.33 -5.64 -7.87
N GLU A 193 -16.23 -5.04 -8.31
CA GLU A 193 -15.30 -4.29 -7.46
C GLU A 193 -15.93 -3.07 -6.80
N GLN A 194 -17.02 -2.51 -7.35
CA GLN A 194 -17.75 -1.37 -6.78
C GLN A 194 -18.11 -1.57 -5.30
N ALA A 195 -18.44 -2.80 -4.88
CA ALA A 195 -18.76 -3.10 -3.49
C ALA A 195 -17.58 -2.83 -2.52
N THR A 196 -16.34 -2.85 -3.02
CA THR A 196 -15.12 -2.65 -2.22
C THR A 196 -14.59 -1.22 -2.24
N LYS A 197 -15.16 -0.34 -3.08
CA LYS A 197 -14.81 1.09 -3.11
C LYS A 197 -15.13 1.83 -1.81
N ALA A 198 -16.02 1.28 -0.98
CA ALA A 198 -16.36 1.83 0.33
C ALA A 198 -15.21 1.76 1.37
N GLY A 199 -14.12 1.05 1.07
CA GLY A 199 -12.86 1.14 1.80
C GLY A 199 -12.39 -0.17 2.43
N ILE A 200 -11.52 -0.05 3.45
CA ILE A 200 -10.78 -1.17 4.05
C ILE A 200 -11.72 -2.25 4.61
N ALA A 201 -12.87 -1.86 5.17
CA ALA A 201 -13.80 -2.79 5.77
C ALA A 201 -14.43 -3.74 4.73
N THR A 202 -14.88 -3.21 3.59
CA THR A 202 -15.54 -4.01 2.55
C THR A 202 -14.56 -4.89 1.78
N ILE A 203 -13.35 -4.41 1.49
CA ILE A 203 -12.34 -5.25 0.82
C ILE A 203 -11.92 -6.43 1.71
N LYS A 204 -11.72 -6.21 3.02
CA LYS A 204 -11.37 -7.28 3.96
C LYS A 204 -12.51 -8.27 4.15
N TYR A 205 -13.75 -7.78 4.25
CA TYR A 205 -14.93 -8.66 4.29
C TYR A 205 -15.10 -9.46 3.00
N ALA A 206 -14.92 -8.86 1.82
CA ALA A 206 -14.97 -9.59 0.56
C ALA A 206 -13.91 -10.69 0.48
N ALA A 207 -12.67 -10.40 0.91
CA ALA A 207 -11.61 -11.41 0.98
C ALA A 207 -11.95 -12.54 1.96
N SER A 208 -12.60 -12.22 3.10
CA SER A 208 -12.99 -13.22 4.10
C SER A 208 -14.09 -14.16 3.62
N VAL A 209 -14.97 -13.68 2.74
CA VAL A 209 -16.06 -14.48 2.16
C VAL A 209 -15.59 -15.29 0.96
N PHE A 210 -14.82 -14.68 0.05
CA PHE A 210 -14.52 -15.31 -1.24
C PHE A 210 -13.15 -16.00 -1.27
N THR A 211 -12.10 -15.40 -0.71
CA THR A 211 -10.76 -15.98 -0.78
C THR A 211 -10.45 -16.87 0.43
N ALA A 212 -10.79 -16.44 1.65
CA ALA A 212 -10.41 -17.13 2.87
C ALA A 212 -10.91 -18.59 2.97
N PRO A 213 -12.14 -18.95 2.53
CA PRO A 213 -12.56 -20.35 2.56
C PRO A 213 -11.67 -21.27 1.72
N ARG A 214 -11.16 -20.77 0.59
CA ARG A 214 -10.24 -21.49 -0.30
C ARG A 214 -8.85 -21.66 0.32
N ALA A 215 -8.50 -20.81 1.27
CA ALA A 215 -7.28 -20.89 2.06
C ALA A 215 -7.45 -21.73 3.36
N GLY A 216 -8.58 -22.43 3.54
CA GLY A 216 -8.86 -23.22 4.74
C GLY A 216 -9.33 -22.41 5.95
N LEU A 217 -9.73 -21.15 5.76
CA LEU A 217 -10.19 -20.24 6.80
C LEU A 217 -11.70 -20.00 6.75
N ALA A 218 -12.47 -20.98 6.30
CA ALA A 218 -13.93 -20.89 6.25
C ALA A 218 -14.52 -20.65 7.66
N GLY A 219 -15.48 -19.73 7.78
CA GLY A 219 -16.10 -19.36 9.06
C GLY A 219 -15.22 -18.54 10.00
N GLN A 220 -14.07 -18.05 9.53
CA GLN A 220 -13.13 -17.23 10.31
C GLN A 220 -13.15 -15.75 9.90
N GLU A 221 -14.31 -15.24 9.47
CA GLU A 221 -14.44 -13.89 8.90
C GLU A 221 -13.97 -12.80 9.86
N LYS A 222 -14.11 -13.02 11.18
CA LYS A 222 -13.68 -12.10 12.22
C LYS A 222 -12.15 -11.84 12.21
N LEU A 223 -11.33 -12.76 11.72
CA LEU A 223 -9.89 -12.53 11.55
C LEU A 223 -9.59 -11.42 10.53
N PHE A 224 -10.56 -11.15 9.65
CA PHE A 224 -10.49 -10.13 8.63
C PHE A 224 -11.17 -8.83 9.07
N ASP A 225 -11.63 -8.69 10.31
CA ASP A 225 -12.12 -7.39 10.75
C ASP A 225 -10.96 -6.37 10.76
N PRO A 226 -11.22 -5.11 10.33
CA PRO A 226 -10.26 -4.04 10.54
C PRO A 226 -9.94 -3.90 12.03
N ARG A 227 -8.67 -3.62 12.34
CA ARG A 227 -8.28 -3.26 13.71
C ARG A 227 -8.82 -1.85 14.01
N ARG A 228 -9.19 -1.61 15.28
CA ARG A 228 -9.59 -0.27 15.74
C ARG A 228 -8.47 0.74 15.40
N PRO A 229 -8.81 1.98 15.01
CA PRO A 229 -10.14 2.61 15.07
C PRO A 229 -11.08 2.32 13.89
N TYR A 230 -10.65 1.57 12.86
CA TYR A 230 -11.54 1.20 11.76
C TYR A 230 -12.60 0.20 12.22
N LEU A 231 -13.83 0.37 11.73
CA LEU A 231 -14.98 -0.47 12.06
C LEU A 231 -15.17 -1.58 11.01
N PRO A 232 -15.79 -2.72 11.39
CA PRO A 232 -16.23 -3.73 10.44
C PRO A 232 -17.23 -3.20 9.40
N ALA A 233 -17.41 -3.94 8.31
CA ALA A 233 -18.38 -3.59 7.28
C ALA A 233 -19.82 -3.65 7.85
N SER A 234 -20.67 -2.70 7.45
CA SER A 234 -22.09 -2.70 7.82
C SER A 234 -22.86 -3.83 7.13
N GLU A 235 -24.05 -4.19 7.64
CA GLU A 235 -24.87 -5.24 7.01
C GLU A 235 -25.25 -4.92 5.56
N ASP A 236 -25.51 -3.65 5.23
CA ASP A 236 -25.81 -3.25 3.86
C ASP A 236 -24.58 -3.36 2.94
N GLN A 237 -23.40 -3.02 3.47
CA GLN A 237 -22.14 -3.24 2.76
C GLN A 237 -21.87 -4.73 2.51
N LYS A 238 -22.14 -5.59 3.50
CA LYS A 238 -22.02 -7.05 3.34
C LYS A 238 -22.97 -7.58 2.27
N LYS A 239 -24.24 -7.16 2.29
CA LYS A 239 -25.23 -7.52 1.25
C LYS A 239 -24.77 -7.08 -0.14
N ALA A 240 -24.23 -5.87 -0.27
CA ALA A 240 -23.70 -5.37 -1.54
C ALA A 240 -22.53 -6.23 -2.06
N VAL A 241 -21.60 -6.63 -1.16
CA VAL A 241 -20.50 -7.55 -1.48
C VAL A 241 -21.02 -8.87 -2.05
N HIS A 242 -21.98 -9.52 -1.38
CA HIS A 242 -22.54 -10.78 -1.86
C HIS A 242 -23.26 -10.63 -3.21
N SER A 243 -24.10 -9.59 -3.34
CA SER A 243 -24.90 -9.36 -4.54
C SER A 243 -24.02 -9.12 -5.78
N LEU A 244 -23.09 -8.16 -5.69
CA LEU A 244 -22.29 -7.70 -6.82
C LEU A 244 -21.18 -8.68 -7.23
N MET A 245 -20.75 -9.56 -6.32
CA MET A 245 -19.61 -10.44 -6.57
C MET A 245 -20.00 -11.89 -6.88
N SER A 246 -21.26 -12.26 -6.75
CA SER A 246 -21.73 -13.65 -6.92
C SER A 246 -21.41 -14.25 -8.29
N GLU A 247 -21.59 -13.49 -9.38
CA GLU A 247 -21.24 -13.96 -10.73
C GLU A 247 -19.72 -14.13 -10.87
N LEU A 248 -18.94 -13.16 -10.39
CA LEU A 248 -17.49 -13.20 -10.49
C LEU A 248 -16.87 -14.34 -9.68
N ASN A 249 -17.51 -14.69 -8.56
CA ASN A 249 -17.10 -15.83 -7.75
C ASN A 249 -17.21 -17.17 -8.50
N LYS A 250 -18.24 -17.34 -9.34
CA LYS A 250 -18.37 -18.54 -10.18
C LYS A 250 -17.23 -18.63 -11.18
N LEU A 251 -16.90 -17.51 -11.84
CA LEU A 251 -15.77 -17.44 -12.77
C LEU A 251 -14.43 -17.73 -12.08
N GLU A 252 -14.23 -17.22 -10.86
CA GLU A 252 -13.03 -17.51 -10.04
C GLU A 252 -12.90 -19.01 -9.72
N GLU A 253 -14.02 -19.72 -9.53
CA GLU A 253 -14.06 -21.17 -9.28
C GLU A 253 -13.76 -21.97 -10.55
N GLU A 254 -14.39 -21.61 -11.68
CA GLU A 254 -14.15 -22.24 -12.99
C GLU A 254 -12.68 -22.14 -13.43
N LEU A 255 -12.07 -20.97 -13.23
CA LEU A 255 -10.64 -20.77 -13.50
C LEU A 255 -9.74 -21.62 -12.59
N GLY A 256 -10.20 -21.99 -11.40
CA GLY A 256 -9.48 -22.85 -10.46
C GLY A 256 -9.61 -24.34 -10.71
N ALA A 257 -10.69 -24.77 -11.36
CA ALA A 257 -10.88 -26.17 -11.76
C ALA A 257 -10.02 -26.55 -12.99
N SER A 258 -9.48 -25.54 -13.68
CA SER A 258 -8.68 -25.69 -14.91
C SER A 258 -7.16 -25.73 -14.67
N SER A 259 -6.72 -25.69 -13.41
CA SER A 259 -5.31 -25.67 -12.97
C SER A 259 -5.01 -26.87 -12.09
#